data_AF-A0A2E5YU10-F1
#
_entry.id   AF-A0A2E5YU10-F1
#
_cell.length_a   1.000
_cell.length_b   1.000
_cell.length_c   1.000
_cell.angle_alpha   90.00
_cell.angle_beta   90.00
_cell.angle_gamma   90.00
#
_symmetry.space_group_name_H-M   'P 1'
#
loop_
_entity.id
_entity.type
_entity.pdbx_description
1 polymer ?
#
loop_
_entity_poly.entity_id
_entity_poly.type
_entity_poly.pdbx_seq_one_letter_code
_entity_poly.pdbx_strand_id
1 'polypeptide(L)'
;MRRPIDSPARPHTTPLLAALQLFGFAGSSHLLDQTVSLLPSYETSELARTSTLFHSAHPQEFALQLVRFALVPALVEEIIFRGVLFAIFLRLRGPGFAIILSALLFGVIHQDPHHIAIAALLGLQLGLLRHLHGLPLAIAAHLLNNMLALGTTFLDEAEGHGLPPFDAGAVSLTISFLISGCAWAALAHRLRSSSPIAERSRTDLQAAHQMDE
;
A
#
# COMPACT_ATOMS: atom_id res chain seq x y z
N MET A 1 2.24 -12.06 -41.31
CA MET A 1 2.91 -10.97 -40.58
C MET A 1 1.95 -10.54 -39.46
N ARG A 2 2.16 -10.97 -38.20
CA ARG A 2 1.30 -10.54 -37.08
C ARG A 2 1.67 -9.09 -36.76
N ARG A 3 0.70 -8.16 -36.81
CA ARG A 3 0.93 -6.79 -36.35
C ARG A 3 1.39 -6.84 -34.88
N PRO A 4 2.34 -5.99 -34.46
CA PRO A 4 2.59 -5.80 -33.04
C PRO A 4 1.25 -5.46 -32.39
N ILE A 5 0.88 -6.21 -31.35
CA ILE A 5 -0.21 -5.77 -30.48
C ILE A 5 0.37 -4.55 -29.79
N ASP A 6 -0.06 -3.35 -30.21
CA ASP A 6 0.25 -2.12 -29.51
C ASP A 6 -0.15 -2.34 -28.06
N SER A 7 0.85 -2.50 -27.20
CA SER A 7 0.61 -2.63 -25.77
C SER A 7 -0.05 -1.32 -25.35
N PRO A 8 -1.22 -1.32 -24.69
CA PRO A 8 -1.87 -0.09 -24.30
C PRO A 8 -0.87 0.78 -23.55
N ALA A 9 -0.74 2.04 -23.97
CA ALA A 9 0.16 2.99 -23.34
C ALA A 9 -0.12 2.98 -21.83
N ARG A 10 0.91 2.67 -21.04
CA ARG A 10 0.77 2.72 -19.58
C ARG A 10 0.41 4.16 -19.21
N PRO A 11 -0.64 4.41 -18.40
CA PRO A 11 -0.98 5.76 -18.01
C PRO A 11 0.23 6.40 -17.34
N HIS A 12 0.69 7.54 -17.86
CA HIS A 12 1.80 8.27 -17.27
C HIS A 12 1.44 8.66 -15.83
N THR A 13 2.11 8.05 -14.85
CA THR A 13 1.87 8.34 -13.44
C THR A 13 2.51 9.67 -13.08
N THR A 14 1.71 10.61 -12.55
CA THR A 14 2.25 11.88 -12.07
C THR A 14 2.88 11.69 -10.68
N PRO A 15 3.93 12.47 -10.31
CA PRO A 15 4.51 12.44 -8.98
C PRO A 15 3.47 12.68 -7.86
N LEU A 16 2.50 13.56 -8.12
CA LEU A 16 1.38 13.84 -7.20
C LEU A 16 0.53 12.59 -6.96
N LEU A 17 0.21 11.84 -8.02
CA LEU A 17 -0.56 10.61 -7.88
C LEU A 17 0.23 9.64 -7.00
N ALA A 18 1.51 9.39 -7.34
CA ALA A 18 2.38 8.49 -6.59
C ALA A 18 2.49 8.86 -5.09
N ALA A 19 2.64 10.15 -4.77
CA ALA A 19 2.65 10.63 -3.39
C ALA A 19 1.33 10.34 -2.68
N LEU A 20 0.20 10.60 -3.34
CA LEU A 20 -1.12 10.30 -2.80
C LEU A 20 -1.29 8.79 -2.53
N GLN A 21 -0.76 7.92 -3.39
CA GLN A 21 -0.78 6.47 -3.13
C GLN A 21 0.07 6.03 -1.94
N LEU A 22 1.21 6.69 -1.67
CA LEU A 22 2.03 6.39 -0.48
C LEU A 22 1.23 6.61 0.80
N PHE A 23 0.57 7.76 0.91
CA PHE A 23 -0.29 8.07 2.06
C PHE A 23 -1.54 7.20 2.09
N GLY A 24 -2.13 6.91 0.92
CA GLY A 24 -3.26 5.99 0.81
C GLY A 24 -2.94 4.58 1.29
N PHE A 25 -1.75 4.07 0.98
CA PHE A 25 -1.25 2.79 1.46
C PHE A 25 -1.08 2.80 2.98
N ALA A 26 -0.40 3.81 3.54
CA ALA A 26 -0.22 3.95 4.98
C ALA A 26 -1.56 4.03 5.73
N GLY A 27 -2.52 4.81 5.22
CA GLY A 27 -3.86 4.88 5.79
C GLY A 27 -4.61 3.54 5.72
N SER A 28 -4.49 2.81 4.61
CA SER A 28 -5.10 1.48 4.47
C SER A 28 -4.52 0.46 5.46
N SER A 29 -3.21 0.54 5.70
CA SER A 29 -2.53 -0.31 6.68
C SER A 29 -2.99 -0.03 8.11
N HIS A 30 -3.07 1.24 8.51
CA HIS A 30 -3.58 1.61 9.82
C HIS A 30 -5.01 1.12 10.05
N LEU A 31 -5.89 1.25 9.05
CA LEU A 31 -7.27 0.74 9.12
C LEU A 31 -7.31 -0.79 9.30
N LEU A 32 -6.48 -1.52 8.56
CA LEU A 32 -6.44 -2.98 8.63
C LEU A 32 -5.94 -3.46 10.00
N ASP A 33 -4.91 -2.82 10.53
CA ASP A 33 -4.37 -3.12 11.86
C ASP A 33 -5.42 -2.91 12.97
N GLN A 34 -6.11 -1.75 12.95
CA GLN A 34 -7.21 -1.47 13.89
C GLN A 34 -8.40 -2.41 13.73
N THR A 35 -8.66 -2.91 12.51
CA THR A 35 -9.74 -3.88 12.29
C THR A 35 -9.36 -5.24 12.86
N VAL A 36 -8.11 -5.66 12.68
CA VAL A 36 -7.63 -6.95 13.19
C VAL A 36 -7.50 -6.97 14.70
N SER A 37 -7.19 -5.85 15.34
CA SER A 37 -7.12 -5.79 16.80
C SER A 37 -8.47 -6.04 17.49
N LEU A 38 -9.58 -5.95 16.74
CA LEU A 38 -10.93 -6.29 17.21
C LEU A 38 -11.25 -7.80 17.08
N LEU A 39 -10.42 -8.58 16.40
CA LEU A 39 -10.68 -10.00 16.19
C LEU A 39 -10.41 -10.80 17.46
N PRO A 40 -11.19 -11.88 17.72
CA PRO A 40 -10.89 -12.81 18.79
C PRO A 40 -9.47 -13.35 18.66
N SER A 41 -8.78 -13.59 19.79
CA SER A 41 -7.40 -14.12 19.87
C SER A 41 -6.28 -13.21 19.35
N TYR A 42 -6.58 -11.96 18.94
CA TYR A 42 -5.54 -11.01 18.53
C TYR A 42 -4.48 -10.81 19.61
N GLU A 43 -4.87 -10.64 20.87
CA GLU A 43 -3.94 -10.42 21.99
C GLU A 43 -2.89 -11.55 22.16
N THR A 44 -3.21 -12.76 21.68
CA THR A 44 -2.31 -13.92 21.72
C THR A 44 -1.55 -14.17 20.41
N SER A 45 -1.80 -13.34 19.38
CA SER A 45 -1.20 -13.47 18.04
C SER A 45 0.27 -13.03 18.02
N GLU A 46 1.03 -13.50 17.03
CA GLU A 46 2.42 -13.05 16.85
C GLU A 46 2.48 -11.58 16.41
N LEU A 47 1.44 -11.10 15.72
CA LEU A 47 1.32 -9.70 15.31
C LEU A 47 1.23 -8.77 16.53
N ALA A 48 0.39 -9.11 17.52
CA ALA A 48 0.30 -8.37 18.78
C ALA A 48 1.60 -8.45 19.58
N ARG A 49 2.31 -9.59 19.55
CA ARG A 49 3.62 -9.70 20.21
C ARG A 49 4.67 -8.81 19.53
N THR A 50 4.65 -8.73 18.20
CA THR A 50 5.58 -7.90 17.43
C THR A 50 5.42 -6.41 17.76
N SER A 51 4.19 -5.91 17.96
CA SER A 51 3.98 -4.51 18.37
C SER A 51 4.54 -4.20 19.76
N THR A 52 4.51 -5.16 20.69
CA THR A 52 5.18 -5.01 22.00
C THR A 52 6.70 -4.94 21.89
N LEU A 53 7.31 -5.50 20.84
CA LEU A 53 8.76 -5.38 20.60
C LEU A 53 9.15 -3.98 20.12
N PHE A 54 8.20 -3.17 19.63
CA PHE A 54 8.45 -1.81 19.15
C PHE A 54 8.52 -0.78 20.28
N HIS A 55 8.15 -1.18 21.50
CA HIS A 55 8.19 -0.36 22.70
C HIS A 55 9.66 -0.13 23.11
N SER A 56 10.15 1.10 22.95
CA SER A 56 11.44 1.55 23.43
C SER A 56 11.46 3.06 23.69
N ALA A 57 11.70 3.48 24.95
CA ALA A 57 11.87 4.89 25.29
C ALA A 57 13.27 5.47 24.92
N HIS A 58 14.18 4.65 24.39
CA HIS A 58 15.57 5.02 24.15
C HIS A 58 15.86 5.26 22.65
N PRO A 59 16.35 6.45 22.25
CA PRO A 59 16.59 6.78 20.83
C PRO A 59 17.55 5.83 20.10
N GLN A 60 18.50 5.23 20.82
CA GLN A 60 19.49 4.31 20.25
C GLN A 60 18.84 2.98 19.84
N GLU A 61 17.97 2.46 20.71
CA GLU A 61 17.20 1.26 20.44
C GLU A 61 16.19 1.51 19.32
N PHE A 62 15.54 2.67 19.31
CA PHE A 62 14.65 3.07 18.22
C PHE A 62 15.36 3.10 16.85
N ALA A 63 16.57 3.67 16.77
CA ALA A 63 17.35 3.68 15.54
C ALA A 63 17.67 2.27 15.05
N LEU A 64 17.99 1.35 15.96
CA LEU A 64 18.25 -0.05 15.64
C LEU A 64 16.96 -0.77 15.18
N GLN A 65 15.83 -0.48 15.82
CA GLN A 65 14.53 -1.01 15.42
C GLN A 65 14.09 -0.51 14.03
N LEU A 66 14.33 0.76 13.70
CA LEU A 66 14.10 1.28 12.34
C LEU A 66 14.85 0.48 11.28
N VAL A 67 16.10 0.10 11.55
CA VAL A 67 16.86 -0.74 10.62
C VAL A 67 16.26 -2.15 10.53
N ARG A 68 15.98 -2.78 11.68
CA ARG A 68 15.57 -4.18 11.77
C ARG A 68 14.13 -4.45 11.30
N PHE A 69 13.21 -3.54 11.59
CA PHE A 69 11.78 -3.74 11.40
C PHE A 69 11.18 -2.86 10.31
N ALA A 70 11.84 -1.76 9.92
CA ALA A 70 11.40 -0.95 8.79
C ALA A 70 12.27 -1.12 7.55
N LEU A 71 13.55 -0.77 7.62
CA LEU A 71 14.40 -0.69 6.44
C LEU A 71 14.72 -2.04 5.82
N VAL A 72 15.22 -2.99 6.62
CA VAL A 72 15.63 -4.30 6.12
C VAL A 72 14.43 -5.08 5.55
N PRO A 73 13.29 -5.21 6.26
CA PRO A 73 12.12 -5.92 5.73
C PRO A 73 11.60 -5.27 4.45
N ALA A 74 11.38 -3.94 4.44
CA ALA A 74 10.85 -3.25 3.27
C ALA A 74 11.74 -3.41 2.03
N LEU A 75 13.06 -3.44 2.19
CA LEU A 75 13.96 -3.66 1.08
C LEU A 75 13.97 -5.12 0.62
N VAL A 76 14.23 -6.04 1.54
CA VAL A 76 14.43 -7.47 1.23
C VAL A 76 13.13 -8.09 0.70
N GLU A 77 12.02 -7.85 1.38
CA GLU A 77 10.74 -8.43 1.01
C GLU A 77 10.26 -7.86 -0.33
N GLU A 78 10.32 -6.55 -0.55
CA GLU A 78 9.90 -6.00 -1.84
C GLU A 78 10.81 -6.45 -3.00
N ILE A 79 12.11 -6.61 -2.79
CA ILE A 79 12.99 -7.18 -3.81
C ILE A 79 12.57 -8.62 -4.14
N ILE A 80 12.30 -9.46 -3.15
CA ILE A 80 11.90 -10.85 -3.36
C ILE A 80 10.52 -10.92 -4.02
N PHE A 81 9.51 -10.30 -3.42
CA PHE A 81 8.12 -10.44 -3.84
C PHE A 81 7.78 -9.58 -5.07
N ARG A 82 8.23 -8.33 -5.12
CA ARG A 82 7.84 -7.34 -6.16
C ARG A 82 8.93 -7.17 -7.22
N GLY A 83 10.18 -7.47 -6.88
CA GLY A 83 11.28 -7.56 -7.83
C GLY A 83 11.26 -8.90 -8.57
N VAL A 84 11.47 -10.01 -7.86
CA VAL A 84 11.69 -11.34 -8.45
C VAL A 84 10.38 -12.06 -8.76
N LEU A 85 9.56 -12.39 -7.75
CA LEU A 85 8.37 -13.23 -7.93
C LEU A 85 7.34 -12.56 -8.83
N PHE A 86 7.04 -11.28 -8.60
CA PHE A 86 6.14 -10.51 -9.45
C PHE A 86 6.61 -10.49 -10.91
N ALA A 87 7.91 -10.32 -11.18
CA ALA A 87 8.43 -10.30 -12.54
C ALA A 87 8.29 -11.68 -13.23
N ILE A 88 8.48 -12.77 -12.49
CA ILE A 88 8.24 -14.13 -12.98
C ILE A 88 6.76 -14.30 -13.33
N PHE A 89 5.85 -14.02 -12.40
CA PHE A 89 4.41 -14.19 -12.60
C PHE A 89 3.85 -13.28 -13.70
N LEU A 90 4.41 -12.07 -13.84
CA LEU A 90 4.05 -11.13 -14.90
C LEU A 90 4.34 -11.72 -16.28
N ARG A 91 5.48 -12.40 -16.45
CA ARG A 91 5.84 -13.08 -17.70
C ARG A 91 5.00 -14.33 -17.95
N LEU A 92 4.55 -15.01 -16.88
CA LEU A 92 3.77 -16.24 -17.00
C LEU A 92 2.32 -15.98 -17.44
N ARG A 93 1.62 -15.05 -16.77
CA ARG A 93 0.16 -14.86 -16.98
C ARG A 93 -0.30 -13.40 -16.92
N GLY A 94 0.62 -12.44 -16.95
CA GLY A 94 0.27 -11.02 -16.96
C GLY A 94 0.05 -10.39 -15.58
N PRO A 95 -0.35 -9.12 -15.55
CA PRO A 95 -0.26 -8.29 -14.34
C PRO A 95 -1.20 -8.69 -13.22
N GLY A 96 -2.46 -9.04 -13.53
CA GLY A 96 -3.42 -9.46 -12.51
C GLY A 96 -2.96 -10.70 -11.74
N PHE A 97 -2.44 -11.70 -12.46
CA PHE A 97 -1.88 -12.91 -11.85
C PHE A 97 -0.65 -12.59 -10.99
N ALA A 98 0.23 -11.70 -11.47
CA ALA A 98 1.41 -11.28 -10.72
C ALA A 98 1.05 -10.57 -9.42
N ILE A 99 0.10 -9.64 -9.45
CA ILE A 99 -0.38 -8.91 -8.27
C ILE A 99 -0.94 -9.90 -7.24
N ILE A 100 -1.92 -10.72 -7.64
CA ILE A 100 -2.62 -11.62 -6.72
C ILE A 100 -1.67 -12.65 -6.12
N LEU A 101 -0.91 -13.37 -6.95
CA LEU A 101 -0.11 -14.49 -6.45
C LEU A 101 1.07 -14.01 -5.59
N SER A 102 1.74 -12.92 -5.98
CA SER A 102 2.80 -12.33 -5.16
C SER A 102 2.30 -11.84 -3.81
N ALA A 103 1.08 -11.27 -3.76
CA ALA A 103 0.44 -10.82 -2.53
C ALA A 103 0.05 -11.97 -1.59
N LEU A 104 -0.53 -13.04 -2.14
CA LEU A 104 -0.88 -14.22 -1.35
C LEU A 104 0.36 -14.89 -0.75
N LEU A 105 1.42 -15.05 -1.55
CA LEU A 105 2.69 -15.61 -1.05
C LEU A 105 3.32 -14.70 0.01
N PHE A 106 3.25 -13.38 -0.17
CA PHE A 106 3.70 -12.42 0.83
C PHE A 106 2.92 -12.56 2.14
N GLY A 107 1.60 -12.74 2.09
CA GLY A 107 0.81 -13.03 3.28
C GLY A 107 1.26 -14.32 3.99
N VAL A 108 1.36 -15.43 3.25
CA VAL A 108 1.65 -16.76 3.81
C VAL A 108 2.96 -16.83 4.58
N ILE A 109 4.01 -16.10 4.16
CA ILE A 109 5.31 -16.13 4.87
C ILE A 109 5.28 -15.53 6.28
N HIS A 110 4.21 -14.83 6.67
CA HIS A 110 4.08 -14.23 7.99
C HIS A 110 3.60 -15.21 9.08
N GLN A 111 3.14 -16.41 8.69
CA GLN A 111 2.87 -17.57 9.55
C GLN A 111 1.81 -17.42 10.65
N ASP A 112 1.39 -16.21 10.99
CA ASP A 112 0.30 -15.90 11.91
C ASP A 112 -1.01 -15.68 11.13
N PRO A 113 -2.13 -16.35 11.48
CA PRO A 113 -3.38 -16.22 10.73
C PRO A 113 -3.93 -14.79 10.61
N HIS A 114 -3.78 -13.97 11.65
CA HIS A 114 -4.22 -12.58 11.64
C HIS A 114 -3.32 -11.76 10.71
N HIS A 115 -2.01 -12.00 10.78
CA HIS A 115 -1.03 -11.33 9.93
C HIS A 115 -1.14 -11.76 8.46
N ILE A 116 -1.38 -13.04 8.15
CA ILE A 116 -1.48 -13.55 6.78
C ILE A 116 -2.55 -12.79 5.98
N ALA A 117 -3.73 -12.57 6.58
CA ALA A 117 -4.82 -11.88 5.91
C ALA A 117 -4.47 -10.41 5.63
N ILE A 118 -3.95 -9.69 6.63
CA ILE A 118 -3.55 -8.28 6.48
C ILE A 118 -2.41 -8.14 5.47
N ALA A 119 -1.35 -8.93 5.64
CA ALA A 119 -0.18 -8.88 4.78
C ALA A 119 -0.56 -9.21 3.34
N ALA A 120 -1.48 -10.15 3.08
CA ALA A 120 -1.99 -10.39 1.73
C ALA A 120 -2.73 -9.17 1.16
N LEU A 121 -3.60 -8.50 1.93
CA LEU A 121 -4.34 -7.32 1.49
C LEU A 121 -3.43 -6.12 1.20
N LEU A 122 -2.46 -5.86 2.09
CA LEU A 122 -1.40 -4.87 1.83
C LEU A 122 -0.54 -5.28 0.64
N GLY A 123 -0.29 -6.58 0.50
CA GLY A 123 0.47 -7.13 -0.59
C GLY A 123 -0.17 -6.91 -1.96
N LEU A 124 -1.50 -6.91 -2.04
CA LEU A 124 -2.25 -6.54 -3.25
C LEU A 124 -2.01 -5.08 -3.62
N GLN A 125 -2.04 -4.19 -2.64
CA GLN A 125 -1.77 -2.76 -2.85
C GLN A 125 -0.33 -2.55 -3.32
N LEU A 126 0.66 -3.15 -2.65
CA LEU A 126 2.07 -3.09 -3.07
C LEU A 126 2.30 -3.67 -4.47
N GLY A 127 1.64 -4.78 -4.80
CA GLY A 127 1.66 -5.36 -6.15
C GLY A 127 1.09 -4.40 -7.20
N LEU A 128 -0.01 -3.71 -6.88
CA LEU A 128 -0.59 -2.69 -7.75
C LEU A 128 0.33 -1.48 -7.90
N LEU A 129 0.94 -0.99 -6.82
CA LEU A 129 1.92 0.10 -6.87
C LEU A 129 3.14 -0.28 -7.72
N ARG A 130 3.65 -1.51 -7.53
CA ARG A 130 4.71 -2.08 -8.36
C ARG A 130 4.33 -2.13 -9.84
N HIS A 131 3.08 -2.46 -10.16
CA HIS A 131 2.60 -2.53 -11.53
C HIS A 131 2.53 -1.15 -12.19
N LEU A 132 2.02 -0.16 -11.47
CA LEU A 132 1.72 1.17 -11.98
C LEU A 132 2.95 2.11 -11.98
N HIS A 133 3.73 2.08 -10.90
CA HIS A 133 4.81 3.05 -10.64
C HIS A 133 6.20 2.43 -10.61
N GLY A 134 6.29 1.10 -10.54
CA GLY A 134 7.55 0.37 -10.47
C GLY A 134 7.98 0.02 -9.04
N LEU A 135 9.10 -0.70 -8.94
CA LEU A 135 9.61 -1.25 -7.69
C LEU A 135 9.97 -0.18 -6.63
N PRO A 136 10.58 0.97 -6.98
CA PRO A 136 10.94 1.97 -5.97
C PRO A 136 9.74 2.49 -5.16
N LEU A 137 8.57 2.65 -5.79
CA LEU A 137 7.39 3.12 -5.05
C LEU A 137 6.84 2.06 -4.10
N ALA A 138 6.90 0.78 -4.47
CA ALA A 138 6.50 -0.30 -3.57
C ALA A 138 7.43 -0.39 -2.33
N ILE A 139 8.75 -0.27 -2.54
CA ILE A 139 9.75 -0.16 -1.46
C ILE A 139 9.45 1.06 -0.58
N ALA A 140 9.24 2.23 -1.17
CA ALA A 140 8.96 3.45 -0.42
C ALA A 140 7.65 3.36 0.39
N ALA A 141 6.61 2.75 -0.18
CA ALA A 141 5.33 2.56 0.50
C ALA A 141 5.48 1.62 1.71
N HIS A 142 6.14 0.48 1.51
CA HIS A 142 6.38 -0.50 2.57
C HIS A 142 7.28 0.09 3.67
N LEU A 143 8.37 0.78 3.29
CA LEU A 143 9.25 1.44 4.23
C LEU A 143 8.52 2.50 5.06
N LEU A 144 7.76 3.38 4.41
CA LEU A 144 6.96 4.41 5.08
C LEU A 144 5.99 3.79 6.07
N ASN A 145 5.30 2.72 5.66
CA ASN A 145 4.37 2.02 6.53
C ASN A 145 5.04 1.50 7.81
N ASN A 146 6.17 0.83 7.67
CA ASN A 146 6.86 0.26 8.83
C ASN A 146 7.44 1.37 9.72
N MET A 147 7.99 2.44 9.13
CA MET A 147 8.45 3.60 9.88
C MET A 147 7.33 4.28 10.67
N LEU A 148 6.13 4.39 10.10
CA LEU A 148 4.97 4.96 10.79
C LEU A 148 4.54 4.07 11.96
N ALA A 149 4.45 2.74 11.76
CA ALA A 149 4.08 1.80 12.82
C ALA A 149 5.05 1.84 14.02
N LEU A 150 6.36 1.93 13.76
CA LEU A 150 7.38 2.10 14.81
C LEU A 150 7.31 3.49 15.46
N GLY A 151 7.19 4.54 14.65
CA GLY A 151 7.23 5.93 15.11
C GLY A 151 6.04 6.28 16.01
N THR A 152 4.83 5.81 15.70
CA THR A 152 3.66 6.04 16.56
C THR A 152 3.85 5.40 17.92
N THR A 153 4.33 4.15 17.96
CA THR A 153 4.61 3.44 19.22
C THR A 153 5.65 4.16 20.07
N PHE A 154 6.74 4.64 19.45
CA PHE A 154 7.79 5.39 20.13
C PHE A 154 7.30 6.72 20.72
N LEU A 155 6.48 7.46 19.97
CA LEU A 155 5.94 8.75 20.42
C LEU A 155 4.95 8.57 21.58
N ASP A 156 4.07 7.55 21.49
CA ASP A 156 3.11 7.24 22.54
C ASP A 156 3.80 6.93 23.88
N GLU A 157 4.95 6.25 23.86
CA GLU A 157 5.74 6.00 25.07
C GLU A 157 6.50 7.23 25.57
N ALA A 158 7.07 8.04 24.67
CA ALA A 158 7.90 9.19 25.03
C ALA A 158 7.09 10.32 25.67
N GLU A 159 5.82 10.49 25.29
CA GLU A 159 4.96 11.58 25.79
C GLU A 159 4.41 11.35 27.21
N GLY A 160 4.48 10.12 27.75
CA GLY A 160 4.21 9.82 29.17
C GLY A 160 2.84 10.26 29.75
N HIS A 161 1.90 10.75 28.96
CA HIS A 161 0.61 11.33 29.35
C HIS A 161 -0.49 10.81 28.39
N GLY A 162 -1.67 10.36 28.82
CA GLY A 162 -2.52 10.93 29.86
C GLY A 162 -3.52 11.96 29.32
N LEU A 163 -3.59 12.22 28.00
CA LEU A 163 -4.63 13.06 27.44
C LEU A 163 -5.99 12.32 27.44
N PRO A 164 -7.08 12.92 27.96
CA PRO A 164 -8.40 12.28 28.00
C PRO A 164 -8.98 12.06 26.60
N PRO A 165 -9.88 11.07 26.43
CA PRO A 165 -10.27 10.53 25.14
C PRO A 165 -11.26 11.46 24.43
N PHE A 166 -10.74 12.42 23.66
CA PHE A 166 -11.45 12.79 22.43
C PHE A 166 -11.05 11.78 21.37
N ASP A 167 -11.68 10.60 21.44
CA ASP A 167 -11.69 9.53 20.44
C ASP A 167 -10.48 9.50 19.49
N ALA A 168 -9.26 9.52 20.04
CA ALA A 168 -8.03 9.59 19.24
C ALA A 168 -7.97 8.41 18.27
N GLY A 169 -8.55 7.27 18.69
CA GLY A 169 -8.85 6.11 17.85
C GLY A 169 -9.76 6.43 16.67
N ALA A 170 -10.97 6.97 16.86
CA ALA A 170 -11.87 7.26 15.73
C ALA A 170 -11.45 8.47 14.91
N VAL A 171 -10.76 9.45 15.49
CA VAL A 171 -10.15 10.54 14.72
C VAL A 171 -9.07 9.97 13.81
N SER A 172 -8.19 9.11 14.32
CA SER A 172 -7.19 8.40 13.50
C SER A 172 -7.84 7.54 12.43
N LEU A 173 -8.85 6.72 12.78
CA LEU A 173 -9.64 5.92 11.83
C LEU A 173 -10.24 6.79 10.73
N THR A 174 -10.86 7.91 11.09
CA THR A 174 -11.52 8.81 10.14
C THR A 174 -10.49 9.41 9.19
N ILE A 175 -9.36 9.88 9.71
CA ILE A 175 -8.27 10.43 8.89
C ILE A 175 -7.72 9.35 7.94
N SER A 176 -7.40 8.17 8.45
CA SER A 176 -6.87 7.05 7.64
C SER A 176 -7.85 6.59 6.58
N PHE A 177 -9.15 6.57 6.89
CA PHE A 177 -10.23 6.27 5.94
C PHE A 177 -10.34 7.33 4.85
N LEU A 178 -10.32 8.62 5.21
CA LEU A 178 -10.39 9.69 4.23
C LEU A 178 -9.14 9.70 3.32
N ILE A 179 -7.95 9.53 3.88
CA ILE A 179 -6.70 9.48 3.11
C ILE A 179 -6.68 8.27 2.16
N SER A 180 -6.99 7.07 2.68
CA SER A 180 -7.07 5.84 1.87
C SER A 180 -8.14 5.97 0.78
N GLY A 181 -9.36 6.36 1.16
CA GLY A 181 -10.49 6.51 0.26
C GLY A 181 -10.21 7.51 -0.86
N CYS A 182 -9.71 8.70 -0.53
CA CYS A 182 -9.35 9.72 -1.52
C CYS A 182 -8.24 9.22 -2.46
N ALA A 183 -7.21 8.54 -1.94
CA ALA A 183 -6.10 8.06 -2.74
C ALA A 183 -6.53 6.99 -3.76
N TRP A 184 -7.30 6.01 -3.32
CA TRP A 184 -7.79 4.94 -4.18
C TRP A 184 -8.90 5.42 -5.12
N ALA A 185 -9.75 6.37 -4.71
CA ALA A 185 -10.73 7.01 -5.59
C ALA A 185 -10.07 7.85 -6.69
N ALA A 186 -9.03 8.62 -6.36
CA ALA A 186 -8.27 9.38 -7.35
C ALA A 186 -7.61 8.45 -8.39
N LEU A 187 -7.07 7.32 -7.94
CA LEU A 187 -6.53 6.30 -8.85
C LEU A 187 -7.64 5.69 -9.71
N ALA A 188 -8.78 5.30 -9.13
CA ALA A 188 -9.90 4.74 -9.88
C ALA A 188 -10.44 5.73 -10.93
N HIS A 189 -10.57 7.00 -10.58
CA HIS A 189 -10.95 8.06 -11.51
C HIS A 189 -9.94 8.19 -12.65
N ARG A 190 -8.63 8.19 -12.34
CA ARG A 190 -7.56 8.23 -13.37
C ARG A 190 -7.67 7.05 -14.33
N LEU A 191 -7.75 5.82 -13.82
CA LEU A 191 -7.84 4.61 -14.63
C LEU A 191 -9.09 4.61 -15.53
N ARG A 192 -10.23 5.12 -15.04
CA ARG A 192 -11.44 5.30 -15.86
C ARG A 192 -11.26 6.37 -16.94
N SER A 193 -10.67 7.52 -16.58
CA SER A 193 -10.47 8.65 -17.49
C SER A 193 -9.47 8.36 -18.61
N SER A 194 -8.53 7.43 -18.39
CA SER A 194 -7.54 6.98 -19.37
C SER A 194 -7.97 5.73 -20.15
N SER A 195 -9.24 5.32 -20.03
CA SER A 195 -9.74 4.15 -20.78
C SER A 195 -9.95 4.49 -22.27
N PRO A 196 -9.71 3.55 -23.20
CA PRO A 196 -9.91 3.78 -24.64
C PRO A 196 -11.32 4.23 -25.02
N ILE A 197 -12.32 3.84 -24.23
CA ILE A 197 -13.72 4.25 -24.40
C ILE A 197 -13.89 5.74 -24.07
N ALA A 198 -13.30 6.20 -22.97
CA ALA A 198 -13.33 7.61 -22.58
C ALA A 198 -12.57 8.51 -23.57
N GLU A 199 -11.46 8.01 -24.11
CA GLU A 199 -10.68 8.71 -25.13
C GLU A 199 -11.47 8.86 -26.44
N ARG A 200 -12.08 7.77 -26.93
CA ARG A 200 -12.95 7.80 -28.12
C ARG A 200 -14.14 8.76 -27.96
N SER A 201 -14.80 8.74 -26.81
CA SER A 201 -15.93 9.65 -26.54
C SER A 201 -15.50 11.12 -26.56
N ARG A 202 -14.29 11.44 -26.06
CA ARG A 202 -13.75 12.81 -26.12
C ARG A 202 -13.42 13.23 -27.55
N THR A 203 -12.80 12.37 -28.35
CA THR A 203 -12.49 12.68 -29.74
C THR A 203 -13.75 12.89 -30.56
N ASP A 204 -14.79 12.09 -30.33
CA ASP A 204 -16.07 12.21 -31.04
C ASP A 204 -16.78 13.54 -30.71
N LEU A 205 -16.75 13.99 -29.45
CA LEU A 205 -17.29 15.29 -29.03
C LEU A 205 -16.53 16.48 -29.63
N GLN A 206 -15.20 16.39 -29.70
CA GLN A 206 -14.36 17.43 -30.33
C GLN A 206 -14.62 17.53 -31.83
N ALA A 207 -14.76 16.39 -32.51
CA ALA A 207 -15.09 16.35 -33.92
C ALA A 207 -16.48 16.95 -34.20
N ALA A 208 -17.48 16.67 -33.35
CA ALA A 208 -18.81 17.26 -33.48
C ALA A 208 -18.80 18.80 -33.37
N HIS A 209 -18.02 19.34 -32.42
CA HIS A 209 -17.93 20.80 -32.25
C HIS A 209 -17.25 21.51 -33.44
N GLN A 210 -16.29 20.86 -34.10
CA GLN A 210 -15.62 21.39 -35.30
C GLN A 210 -16.48 21.35 -36.57
N MET A 211 -17.57 20.58 -36.58
CA MET A 211 -18.50 20.51 -37.72
C MET A 211 -19.61 21.57 -37.66
N ASP A 212 -19.82 22.17 -36.48
CA ASP A 212 -20.84 23.20 -36.24
C ASP A 212 -20.29 24.64 -36.39
N GLU A 213 -18.97 24.81 -36.59
CA GLU A 213 -18.30 26.08 -36.95
C GLU A 213 -18.05 26.20 -38.47
#